data_AF-A0AAV8WQZ2-F1
#
_entry.id   AF-A0AAV8WQZ2-F1
#
_cell.length_a   1.000
_cell.length_b   1.000
_cell.length_c   1.000
_cell.angle_alpha   90.00
_cell.angle_beta   90.00
_cell.angle_gamma   90.00
#
_symmetry.space_group_name_H-M   'P 1'
#
loop_
_entity.id
_entity.type
_entity.pdbx_description
1 polymer ?
#
loop_
_entity_poly.entity_id
_entity_poly.type
_entity_poly.pdbx_seq_one_letter_code
_entity_poly.pdbx_strand_id
1 'polypeptide(L)'
;MLSFKRPRTDNCKTCDLLDCKIKLKNDESAMAKQQLDLHHRKTEKARSLLNEDICQSQRPGSNTCCISMDLQQMLFVPTLTHSEMFYLRQLSCFNFEVRVEDIG
;
A
#
# COMPACT_ATOMS: atom_id res chain seq x y z
N MET A 1 17.84 4.53 -28.11
CA MET A 1 18.05 5.24 -26.83
C MET A 1 17.18 4.55 -25.77
N LEU A 2 17.75 3.64 -24.98
CA LEU A 2 17.02 2.95 -23.90
C LEU A 2 16.96 3.89 -22.69
N SER A 3 15.76 4.29 -22.29
CA SER A 3 15.53 4.98 -21.02
C SER A 3 14.81 4.03 -20.07
N PHE A 4 15.28 3.95 -18.83
CA PHE A 4 14.57 3.24 -17.78
C PHE A 4 13.29 4.01 -17.45
N LYS A 5 12.13 3.39 -17.71
CA LYS A 5 10.85 3.96 -17.27
C LYS A 5 10.82 3.94 -15.75
N ARG A 6 10.26 4.98 -15.16
CA ARG A 6 9.91 4.97 -13.74
C ARG A 6 8.93 3.81 -13.49
N PRO A 7 9.07 3.07 -12.39
CA PRO A 7 8.07 2.10 -11.97
C PRO A 7 6.70 2.76 -12.00
N ARG A 8 5.72 2.06 -12.55
CA ARG A 8 4.33 2.54 -12.52
C ARG A 8 3.94 2.69 -11.06
N THR A 9 3.46 3.87 -10.69
CA THR A 9 2.85 4.04 -9.37
C THR A 9 1.54 3.28 -9.41
N ASP A 10 1.46 2.19 -8.67
CA ASP A 10 0.21 1.44 -8.55
C ASP A 10 -0.79 2.29 -7.76
N ASN A 11 -1.97 2.42 -8.34
CA ASN A 11 -3.11 2.99 -7.66
C ASN A 11 -3.73 1.93 -6.75
N CYS A 12 -4.40 2.35 -5.69
CA CYS A 12 -5.20 1.41 -4.91
C CYS A 12 -6.43 0.97 -5.74
N LYS A 13 -6.99 -0.20 -5.40
CA LYS A 13 -8.17 -0.75 -6.08
C LYS A 13 -9.35 0.25 -6.13
N THR A 14 -9.51 1.08 -5.10
CA THR A 14 -10.57 2.08 -5.01
C THR A 14 -10.35 3.23 -6.01
N CYS A 15 -9.13 3.75 -6.09
CA CYS A 15 -8.77 4.78 -7.08
C CYS A 15 -8.99 4.25 -8.50
N ASP A 16 -8.52 3.04 -8.81
CA ASP A 16 -8.69 2.45 -10.15
C ASP A 16 -10.16 2.24 -10.53
N LEU A 17 -10.99 1.77 -9.60
CA LEU A 17 -12.41 1.59 -9.81
C LEU A 17 -13.12 2.93 -10.08
N LEU A 18 -12.82 3.93 -9.26
CA LEU A 18 -13.42 5.26 -9.41
C LEU A 18 -12.95 5.94 -10.69
N ASP A 19 -11.67 5.84 -11.02
CA ASP A 19 -11.12 6.35 -12.29
C ASP A 19 -11.79 5.70 -13.51
N CYS A 20 -12.03 4.39 -13.46
CA CYS A 20 -12.78 3.70 -14.50
C CYS A 20 -14.20 4.29 -14.63
N LYS A 21 -14.91 4.48 -13.52
CA LYS A 21 -16.26 5.07 -13.53
C LYS A 21 -16.26 6.51 -14.05
N ILE A 22 -15.27 7.31 -13.68
CA ILE A 22 -15.13 8.69 -14.14
C ILE A 22 -14.94 8.72 -15.67
N LYS A 23 -14.13 7.81 -16.21
CA LYS A 23 -13.84 7.69 -17.65
C LYS A 23 -15.07 7.28 -18.48
N LEU A 24 -16.04 6.57 -17.90
CA LEU A 24 -17.28 6.17 -18.58
C LEU A 24 -18.20 7.36 -18.91
N LYS A 25 -18.01 8.53 -18.28
CA LYS A 25 -18.78 9.78 -18.52
C LYS A 25 -20.31 9.61 -18.49
N ASN A 26 -20.80 8.75 -17.60
CA ASN A 26 -22.23 8.61 -17.31
C ASN A 26 -22.67 9.56 -16.17
N ASP A 27 -23.95 9.53 -15.81
CA ASP A 27 -24.50 10.34 -14.71
C ASP A 27 -23.81 10.06 -13.36
N GLU A 28 -23.24 8.87 -13.17
CA GLU A 28 -22.48 8.49 -11.98
C GLU A 28 -21.07 9.11 -11.92
N SER A 29 -20.56 9.68 -13.04
CA SER A 29 -19.21 10.23 -13.13
C SER A 29 -18.98 11.37 -12.14
N ALA A 30 -19.98 12.23 -11.93
CA ALA A 30 -19.90 13.32 -10.96
C ALA A 30 -19.78 12.80 -9.52
N MET A 31 -20.59 11.80 -9.16
CA MET A 31 -20.52 11.15 -7.85
C MET A 31 -19.18 10.42 -7.64
N ALA A 32 -18.67 9.75 -8.68
CA ALA A 32 -17.40 9.04 -8.61
C ALA A 32 -16.21 10.00 -8.38
N LYS A 33 -16.22 11.21 -8.99
CA LYS A 33 -15.22 12.25 -8.71
C LYS A 33 -15.26 12.72 -7.26
N GLN A 34 -16.46 12.96 -6.72
CA GLN A 34 -16.60 13.36 -5.32
C GLN A 34 -16.14 12.26 -4.37
N GLN A 35 -16.46 11.00 -4.66
CA GLN A 35 -15.98 9.85 -3.88
C GLN A 35 -14.45 9.72 -3.94
N LEU A 36 -13.84 9.99 -5.09
CA LEU A 36 -12.38 9.95 -5.25
C LEU A 36 -11.70 11.04 -4.41
N ASP A 37 -12.21 12.27 -4.46
CA ASP A 37 -11.72 13.38 -3.63
C ASP A 37 -11.84 13.06 -2.13
N LEU A 38 -13.00 12.54 -1.69
CA LEU A 38 -13.18 12.12 -0.31
C LEU A 38 -12.23 10.98 0.09
N HIS A 39 -11.95 10.03 -0.81
CA HIS A 39 -11.00 8.96 -0.57
C HIS A 39 -9.58 9.49 -0.38
N HIS A 40 -9.13 10.42 -1.24
CA HIS A 40 -7.83 11.06 -1.09
C HIS A 40 -7.72 11.86 0.21
N ARG A 41 -8.70 12.70 0.55
CA ARG A 41 -8.71 13.46 1.81
C ARG A 41 -8.66 12.56 3.04
N LYS A 42 -9.36 11.44 3.04
CA LYS A 42 -9.29 10.45 4.13
C LYS A 42 -7.89 9.86 4.25
N THR A 43 -7.26 9.54 3.12
CA THR A 43 -5.92 8.97 3.07
C THR A 43 -4.86 9.98 3.54
N GLU A 44 -4.96 11.23 3.11
CA GLU A 44 -4.11 12.33 3.57
C GLU A 44 -4.25 12.56 5.08
N LYS A 45 -5.49 12.58 5.59
CA LYS A 45 -5.73 12.72 7.03
C LYS A 45 -5.13 11.56 7.82
N ALA A 46 -5.31 10.32 7.35
CA ALA A 46 -4.72 9.15 8.01
C ALA A 46 -3.18 9.23 8.04
N ARG A 47 -2.55 9.69 6.96
CA ARG A 47 -1.10 9.93 6.92
C ARG A 47 -0.66 11.04 7.87
N SER A 48 -1.42 12.13 7.99
CA SER A 48 -1.13 13.18 8.97
C SER A 48 -1.15 12.64 10.38
N LEU A 49 -2.20 11.91 10.75
CA LEU A 49 -2.35 11.31 12.07
C LEU A 49 -1.21 10.32 12.38
N LEU A 50 -0.85 9.47 11.42
CA LEU A 50 0.29 8.56 11.58
C LEU A 50 1.60 9.31 11.89
N ASN A 51 1.89 10.37 11.13
CA ASN A 51 3.09 11.17 11.35
C ASN A 51 3.04 11.91 12.70
N GLU A 52 1.87 12.41 13.08
CA GLU A 52 1.65 13.04 14.38
C GLU A 52 1.92 12.05 15.52
N ASP A 53 1.40 10.83 15.43
CA ASP A 53 1.59 9.76 16.42
C ASP A 53 3.09 9.40 16.56
N ILE A 54 3.78 9.23 15.43
CA ILE A 54 5.24 9.00 15.41
C ILE A 54 5.98 10.16 16.10
N CYS A 55 5.63 11.40 15.78
CA CYS A 55 6.24 12.56 16.43
C CYS A 55 5.92 12.67 17.92
N GLN A 56 4.74 12.21 18.38
CA GLN A 56 4.42 12.17 19.80
C GLN A 56 5.22 11.10 20.53
N SER A 57 5.37 9.92 19.93
CA SER A 57 6.07 8.79 20.54
C SER A 57 7.54 9.10 20.80
N GLN A 58 8.16 9.91 19.93
CA GLN A 58 9.56 10.35 20.03
C GLN A 58 9.81 11.49 21.03
N ARG A 59 8.79 12.01 21.72
CA ARG A 59 8.99 13.12 22.67
C ARG A 59 9.69 12.67 23.95
N PRO A 60 10.60 13.47 24.54
CA PRO A 60 11.19 13.16 25.84
C PRO A 60 10.11 12.98 26.90
N GLY A 61 10.08 11.81 27.55
CA GLY A 61 9.06 11.47 28.55
C GLY A 61 7.74 10.96 27.98
N SER A 62 7.68 10.65 26.68
CA SER A 62 6.56 9.92 26.09
C SER A 62 6.41 8.54 26.75
N ASN A 63 5.17 8.17 27.07
CA ASN A 63 4.80 6.82 27.51
C ASN A 63 4.12 6.01 26.40
N THR A 64 4.18 6.52 25.16
CA THR A 64 3.57 5.90 23.98
C THR A 64 4.68 5.43 23.05
N CYS A 65 4.59 4.17 22.62
CA CYS A 65 5.47 3.53 21.66
C CYS A 65 4.76 3.32 20.33
N CYS A 66 5.35 3.80 19.23
CA CYS A 66 4.81 3.58 17.88
C CYS A 66 5.56 2.45 17.17
N ILE A 67 4.82 1.43 16.73
CA ILE A 67 5.35 0.30 15.96
C ILE A 67 4.57 0.20 14.65
N SER A 68 5.28 0.27 13.53
CA SER A 68 4.74 0.05 12.19
C SER A 68 5.11 -1.36 11.73
N MET A 69 4.15 -2.10 11.18
CA MET A 69 4.38 -3.44 10.65
C MET A 69 3.87 -3.50 9.20
N ASP A 70 4.66 -4.06 8.30
CA ASP A 70 4.28 -4.29 6.90
C ASP A 70 4.49 -5.76 6.54
N LEU A 71 3.50 -6.37 5.88
CA LEU A 71 3.61 -7.72 5.34
C LEU A 71 3.41 -7.63 3.84
N GLN A 72 4.47 -7.91 3.09
CA GLN A 72 4.38 -7.94 1.64
C GLN A 72 3.56 -9.14 1.16
N GLN A 73 3.03 -9.03 -0.06
CA GLN A 73 2.34 -10.14 -0.70
C GLN A 73 3.25 -11.38 -0.74
N MET A 74 2.68 -12.52 -0.37
CA MET A 74 3.34 -13.82 -0.40
C MET A 74 3.90 -14.12 -1.79
N LEU A 75 5.19 -14.42 -1.86
CA LEU A 75 5.89 -14.77 -3.10
C LEU A 75 6.07 -16.28 -3.18
N PHE A 76 5.48 -16.92 -4.19
CA PHE A 76 5.73 -18.32 -4.49
C PHE A 76 6.99 -18.42 -5.34
N VAL A 77 7.98 -19.16 -4.86
CA VAL A 77 9.26 -19.34 -5.57
C VAL A 77 9.68 -20.82 -5.56
N PRO A 78 10.39 -21.30 -6.60
CA PRO A 78 10.60 -20.66 -7.88
C PRO A 78 9.35 -20.75 -8.78
N THR A 79 9.05 -19.71 -9.56
CA THR A 79 7.98 -19.75 -10.58
C THR A 79 8.46 -20.46 -11.84
N LEU A 80 8.53 -21.79 -11.79
CA LEU A 80 8.90 -22.64 -12.92
C LEU A 80 7.64 -23.25 -13.55
N THR A 81 7.61 -23.31 -14.88
CA THR A 81 6.42 -23.72 -15.66
C THR A 81 6.42 -25.19 -16.06
N HIS A 82 7.46 -25.97 -15.73
CA HIS A 82 7.52 -27.40 -16.04
C HIS A 82 6.70 -28.24 -15.05
N SER A 83 6.13 -29.33 -15.55
CA SER A 83 5.17 -30.20 -14.84
C SER A 83 5.70 -30.79 -13.53
N GLU A 84 7.02 -30.98 -13.39
CA GLU A 84 7.62 -31.49 -12.15
C GLU A 84 7.35 -30.58 -10.95
N MET A 85 7.20 -29.26 -11.17
CA MET A 85 6.91 -28.27 -10.13
C MET A 85 5.55 -28.53 -9.46
N PHE A 86 4.58 -29.10 -10.17
CA PHE A 86 3.26 -29.47 -9.61
C PHE A 86 3.37 -30.51 -8.48
N TYR A 87 4.38 -31.38 -8.54
CA TYR A 87 4.60 -32.42 -7.53
C TYR A 87 5.60 -31.99 -6.45
N LEU A 88 6.30 -30.87 -6.64
CA LEU A 88 7.21 -30.31 -5.66
C LEU A 88 6.45 -29.38 -4.70
N ARG A 89 6.91 -29.33 -3.45
CA ARG A 89 6.35 -28.42 -2.45
C ARG A 89 6.74 -26.99 -2.83
N GLN A 90 5.76 -26.19 -3.24
CA GLN A 90 5.98 -24.78 -3.55
C GLN A 90 6.53 -24.05 -2.32
N LEU A 91 7.71 -23.43 -2.43
CA LEU A 91 8.28 -22.62 -1.37
C LEU A 91 7.53 -21.28 -1.34
N SER A 92 7.11 -20.90 -0.14
CA SER A 92 6.34 -19.70 0.12
C SER A 92 7.20 -18.71 0.90
N CYS A 93 7.51 -17.57 0.29
CA CYS A 93 8.28 -16.52 0.91
C CYS A 93 7.34 -15.44 1.45
N PHE A 94 7.42 -15.23 2.77
CA PHE A 94 6.76 -14.13 3.47
C PHE A 94 7.82 -13.11 3.85
N ASN A 95 7.61 -11.85 3.45
CA ASN A 95 8.49 -10.75 3.86
C ASN A 95 7.71 -9.85 4.83
N PHE A 96 8.10 -9.90 6.10
CA PHE A 96 7.47 -9.19 7.20
C PHE A 96 8.47 -8.18 7.78
N GLU A 97 8.13 -6.89 7.69
CA GLU A 97 8.89 -5.79 8.25
C GLU A 97 8.25 -5.32 9.56
N VAL A 98 9.07 -5.13 10.60
CA VAL A 98 8.69 -4.45 11.83
C VAL A 98 9.62 -3.26 12.01
N ARG A 99 9.03 -2.08 12.18
CA ARG A 99 9.74 -0.82 12.42
C ARG A 99 9.27 -0.23 13.73
N VAL A 100 10.21 -0.01 14.64
CA VAL A 100 9.98 0.72 15.89
C VAL A 100 10.38 2.18 15.64
N GLU A 101 9.47 3.09 15.95
CA GLU A 101 9.64 4.52 15.62
C GLU A 101 10.14 5.34 16.83
N ASP A 102 10.35 4.70 17.99
CA ASP A 102 10.84 5.37 19.19
C ASP A 102 12.36 5.59 19.16
N ILE A 103 12.77 6.80 19.53
CA ILE A 103 14.16 7.12 19.84
C ILE A 103 14.27 7.05 21.35
N GLY A 104 15.00 6.07 21.86
CA GLY A 104 15.32 5.96 23.29
C GLY A 104 16.10 7.16 23.82
#